data_AF-A0A3N5M8G3-F1
#
_entry.id   AF-A0A3N5M8G3-F1
#
_cell.length_a   1.000
_cell.length_b   1.000
_cell.length_c   1.000
_cell.angle_alpha   90.00
_cell.angle_beta   90.00
_cell.angle_gamma   90.00
#
_symmetry.space_group_name_H-M   'P 1'
#
loop_
_entity.id
_entity.type
_entity.pdbx_description
1 polymer ?
#
loop_
_entity_poly.entity_id
_entity_poly.type
_entity_poly.pdbx_seq_one_letter_code
_entity_poly.pdbx_strand_id
1 'polypeptide(L)'
;MDKQILIAVVSGFLGLTSLSAQSVKLVFPQVADGGGVRTEIVLTNPGISEEEGTIYFYGDDGQALTLGIGGAQVSSLPYSVSPGGVFRIETDGSGATKAGYATVVVGTSPYASPVTGNLVFTLPGGQVSVSSADSRAQFHIFAQRTQSARTGLAFANPGSQSASVLLLLRDGAGHEVARKTIELAAGQHLSRFIDELFSNVPEAFTGSLHVDSNTDVYALGLRQESDGSLSTLAGSATALIDFGGKMVAMGSNAVISGNGEVIAFFKEGELWMVNFDGSGLRQVTQGAMDNPAYPDQVHNENLMTISDDGGKVVFSFARKDAADTELFVVDTSTPTPVAPTRLSPGFRPSISGDGSKIVFQNEGAIIPGEPAIFVINSDGSGLKRISPIAEDCEPGVPCHGSFHPKISGKGDKVVFVSREHASQNSDLFLVDSDGSNLKQLTFSGISGPVTINDAGDTIAFRVTQIPDYCGVRAIEAGSGPFGHQILPTPISIAEARDNPTFVNCDLCGNGTRVLMFKGAFWSGSQLYVVGSGGAALRRIFDGDGLSASLDNGGTRIVIAGVYDTSQNVWLNQVWALTVP
;
A
#
# COMPACT_ATOMS: atom_id res chain seq x y z
N MET A 1 8.00 20.61 62.98
CA MET A 1 6.54 20.84 63.06
C MET A 1 6.26 22.22 62.49
N ASP A 2 5.70 22.20 61.29
CA ASP A 2 4.92 23.21 60.57
C ASP A 2 5.28 24.69 60.72
N LYS A 3 5.82 25.25 59.63
CA LYS A 3 5.64 26.66 59.28
C LYS A 3 4.91 26.74 57.94
N GLN A 4 3.68 27.24 58.01
CA GLN A 4 2.87 27.71 56.90
C GLN A 4 3.62 28.81 56.14
N ILE A 5 3.65 28.71 54.81
CA ILE A 5 4.04 29.80 53.90
C ILE A 5 2.76 30.41 53.35
N LEU A 6 2.60 31.71 53.62
CA LEU A 6 1.56 32.58 53.12
C LEU A 6 1.85 32.93 51.65
N ILE A 7 0.82 32.87 50.83
CA ILE A 7 0.79 33.18 49.40
C ILE A 7 1.01 34.68 49.18
N ALA A 8 1.99 35.05 48.35
CA ALA A 8 2.09 36.35 47.70
C ALA A 8 2.17 36.14 46.18
N VAL A 9 1.09 36.53 45.50
CA VAL A 9 0.97 36.56 44.04
C VAL A 9 1.86 37.68 43.51
N VAL A 10 2.89 37.32 42.74
CA VAL A 10 3.57 38.24 41.82
C VAL A 10 3.43 37.66 40.42
N SER A 11 2.61 38.33 39.63
CA SER A 11 2.43 38.10 38.20
C SER A 11 3.74 38.34 37.47
N GLY A 12 4.51 37.28 37.22
CA GLY A 12 5.63 37.27 36.29
C GLY A 12 5.24 36.50 35.05
N PHE A 13 5.22 37.20 33.91
CA PHE A 13 5.10 36.65 32.56
C PHE A 13 5.96 35.39 32.41
N LEU A 14 5.35 34.20 32.46
CA LEU A 14 5.90 33.01 31.84
C LEU A 14 5.65 33.18 30.34
N GLY A 15 6.63 33.79 29.66
CA GLY A 15 6.81 33.53 28.25
C GLY A 15 7.02 32.02 28.12
N LEU A 16 5.96 31.31 27.73
CA LEU A 16 6.09 29.99 27.14
C LEU A 16 6.91 30.20 25.87
N THR A 17 8.23 30.10 25.97
CA THR A 17 9.05 29.80 24.81
C THR A 17 8.59 28.43 24.36
N SER A 18 7.78 28.41 23.31
CA SER A 18 7.56 27.19 22.55
C SER A 18 8.95 26.67 22.18
N LEU A 19 9.36 25.52 22.73
CA LEU A 19 10.44 24.76 22.12
C LEU A 19 9.95 24.41 20.71
N SER A 20 10.40 25.17 19.71
CA SER A 20 10.20 24.77 18.33
C SER A 20 10.94 23.45 18.13
N ALA A 21 10.27 22.46 17.54
CA ALA A 21 10.89 21.21 17.17
C ALA A 21 12.10 21.49 16.25
N GLN A 22 13.29 21.07 16.66
CA GLN A 22 14.46 20.99 15.80
C GLN A 22 14.16 19.99 14.66
N SER A 23 14.37 20.39 13.40
CA SER A 23 14.15 19.52 12.24
C SER A 23 15.48 18.99 11.70
N VAL A 24 15.58 17.67 11.55
CA VAL A 24 16.69 17.04 10.84
C VAL A 24 16.59 17.41 9.37
N LYS A 25 17.63 18.02 8.82
CA LYS A 25 17.65 18.52 7.45
C LYS A 25 18.46 17.65 6.51
N LEU A 26 19.66 17.26 6.91
CA LEU A 26 20.53 16.38 6.13
C LEU A 26 20.88 15.16 6.98
N VAL A 27 20.90 13.99 6.35
CA VAL A 27 21.37 12.75 6.98
C VAL A 27 22.49 12.18 6.11
N PHE A 28 23.60 11.87 6.75
CA PHE A 28 24.72 11.16 6.14
C PHE A 28 24.75 9.76 6.74
N PRO A 29 24.33 8.72 5.99
CA PRO A 29 24.16 7.37 6.53
C PRO A 29 25.45 6.72 7.00
N GLN A 30 26.61 7.31 6.70
CA GLN A 30 27.92 6.84 7.14
C GLN A 30 28.79 8.04 7.50
N VAL A 31 29.49 7.95 8.63
CA VAL A 31 30.68 8.73 9.02
C VAL A 31 31.72 7.79 9.60
N ALA A 32 33.00 8.15 9.52
CA ALA A 32 34.07 7.35 10.11
C ALA A 32 35.27 8.19 10.54
N ASP A 33 35.88 7.81 11.66
CA ASP A 33 37.08 8.44 12.19
C ASP A 33 38.01 7.38 12.80
N GLY A 34 39.32 7.54 12.64
CA GLY A 34 40.33 6.66 13.24
C GLY A 34 40.89 5.62 12.27
N GLY A 35 42.01 4.99 12.64
CA GLY A 35 42.74 4.06 11.78
C GLY A 35 43.26 4.69 10.49
N GLY A 36 43.45 6.01 10.47
CA GLY A 36 43.83 6.78 9.27
C GLY A 36 42.66 7.19 8.38
N VAL A 37 41.42 6.84 8.73
CA VAL A 37 40.20 7.30 8.04
C VAL A 37 39.76 8.63 8.61
N ARG A 38 39.44 9.60 7.74
CA ARG A 38 38.88 10.90 8.12
C ARG A 38 37.58 11.17 7.38
N THR A 39 36.66 11.86 8.04
CA THR A 39 35.48 12.44 7.41
C THR A 39 35.59 13.96 7.43
N GLU A 40 35.65 14.58 6.26
CA GLU A 40 35.40 16.00 6.09
C GLU A 40 33.90 16.23 5.83
N ILE A 41 33.29 17.16 6.56
CA ILE A 41 31.91 17.61 6.36
C ILE A 41 31.98 18.97 5.69
N VAL A 42 31.32 19.12 4.55
CA VAL A 42 31.19 20.38 3.83
C VAL A 42 29.72 20.76 3.77
N LEU A 43 29.37 21.90 4.37
CA LEU A 43 28.03 22.48 4.29
C LEU A 43 28.10 23.78 3.49
N THR A 44 27.12 24.01 2.61
CA THR A 44 27.00 25.26 1.87
C THR A 44 25.61 25.84 2.04
N ASN A 45 25.52 27.17 2.02
CA ASN A 45 24.27 27.90 2.13
C ASN A 45 23.99 28.67 0.83
N PRO A 46 23.21 28.11 -0.11
CA PRO A 46 22.79 28.80 -1.32
C PRO A 46 21.68 29.84 -1.09
N GLY A 47 21.24 30.01 0.16
CA GLY A 47 20.21 30.95 0.56
C GLY A 47 20.68 32.40 0.65
N ILE A 48 19.75 33.24 1.10
CA ILE A 48 19.94 34.68 1.30
C ILE A 48 20.05 35.09 2.77
N SER A 49 19.84 34.16 3.70
CA SER A 49 19.93 34.34 5.15
C SER A 49 21.01 33.44 5.74
N GLU A 50 21.62 33.85 6.85
CA GLU A 50 22.56 33.00 7.59
C GLU A 50 21.83 31.76 8.11
N GLU A 51 22.51 30.61 8.06
CA GLU A 51 22.00 29.33 8.52
C GLU A 51 22.91 28.80 9.63
N GLU A 52 22.34 28.64 10.83
CA GLU A 52 23.01 28.06 11.98
C GLU A 52 22.31 26.78 12.42
N GLY A 53 23.03 25.91 13.12
CA GLY A 53 22.48 24.65 13.57
C GLY A 53 23.50 23.79 14.30
N THR A 54 23.22 22.50 14.38
CA THR A 54 24.09 21.52 15.05
C THR A 54 24.19 20.25 14.23
N ILE A 55 25.42 19.77 14.07
CA ILE A 55 25.73 18.45 13.52
C ILE A 55 25.80 17.48 14.70
N TYR A 56 25.07 16.37 14.64
CA TYR A 56 25.12 15.31 15.64
C TYR A 56 25.69 14.03 15.03
N PHE A 57 26.46 13.30 15.83
CA PHE A 57 27.06 12.01 15.46
C PHE A 57 26.47 10.89 16.31
N TYR A 58 26.11 9.79 15.67
CA TYR A 58 25.43 8.66 16.30
C TYR A 58 26.11 7.34 15.92
N GLY A 59 26.19 6.41 16.86
CA GLY A 59 26.75 5.07 16.66
C GLY A 59 25.72 4.08 16.13
N ASP A 60 26.13 2.83 15.95
CA ASP A 60 25.26 1.73 15.47
C ASP A 60 24.03 1.52 16.37
N ASP A 61 24.15 1.77 17.67
CA ASP A 61 23.09 1.64 18.67
C ASP A 61 22.20 2.89 18.80
N GLY A 62 22.46 3.93 18.01
CA GLY A 62 21.78 5.23 18.07
C GLY A 62 22.20 6.11 19.23
N GLN A 63 23.19 5.72 20.02
CA GLN A 63 23.76 6.58 21.05
C GLN A 63 24.76 7.58 20.45
N ALA A 64 25.07 8.63 21.20
CA ALA A 64 26.01 9.66 20.76
C ALA A 64 27.40 9.08 20.46
N LEU A 65 27.88 9.26 19.22
CA LEU A 65 29.19 8.79 18.78
C LEU A 65 30.23 9.88 18.96
N THR A 66 31.26 9.62 19.76
CA THR A 66 32.36 10.58 19.97
C THR A 66 33.47 10.40 18.94
N LEU A 67 33.75 11.45 18.16
CA LEU A 67 34.79 11.53 17.13
C LEU A 67 35.86 12.55 17.52
N GLY A 68 37.09 12.37 17.04
CA GLY A 68 38.16 13.37 17.21
C GLY A 68 38.02 14.50 16.20
N ILE A 69 37.90 15.74 16.66
CA ILE A 69 37.86 16.93 15.81
C ILE A 69 38.71 18.03 16.45
N GLY A 70 39.81 18.41 15.79
CA GLY A 70 40.71 19.44 16.31
C GLY A 70 41.38 19.03 17.61
N GLY A 71 41.60 17.74 17.83
CA GLY A 71 42.13 17.16 19.07
C GLY A 71 41.12 17.05 20.22
N ALA A 72 39.90 17.55 20.05
CA ALA A 72 38.81 17.38 21.02
C ALA A 72 37.97 16.14 20.65
N GLN A 73 37.43 15.46 21.66
CA GLN A 73 36.50 14.35 21.49
C GLN A 73 35.06 14.88 21.60
N VAL A 74 34.33 14.92 20.49
CA VAL A 74 32.99 15.54 20.41
C VAL A 74 31.98 14.59 19.78
N SER A 75 30.72 14.66 20.22
CA SER A 75 29.59 13.94 19.62
C SER A 75 28.57 14.86 18.94
N SER A 76 28.81 16.17 18.99
CA SER A 76 28.05 17.18 18.26
C SER A 76 28.88 18.43 18.05
N LEU A 77 28.60 19.19 17.00
CA LEU A 77 29.31 20.41 16.65
C LEU A 77 28.32 21.49 16.16
N PRO A 78 28.30 22.70 16.74
CA PRO A 78 27.53 23.79 16.17
C PRO A 78 28.15 24.25 14.84
N TYR A 79 27.30 24.69 13.91
CA TYR A 79 27.75 25.31 12.67
C TYR A 79 27.02 26.65 12.47
N SER A 80 27.68 27.57 11.76
CA SER A 80 27.02 28.70 11.12
C SER A 80 27.59 28.88 9.70
N VAL A 81 26.71 29.14 8.74
CA VAL A 81 27.04 29.40 7.34
C VAL A 81 26.33 30.66 6.86
N SER A 82 27.09 31.71 6.57
CA SER A 82 26.57 32.94 5.97
C SER A 82 25.96 32.68 4.57
N PRO A 83 25.10 33.57 4.05
CA PRO A 83 24.57 33.47 2.69
C PRO A 83 25.67 33.32 1.64
N GLY A 84 25.54 32.33 0.75
CA GLY A 84 26.57 31.96 -0.24
C GLY A 84 27.86 31.36 0.35
N GLY A 85 27.89 31.15 1.67
CA GLY A 85 29.06 30.71 2.41
C GLY A 85 29.25 29.20 2.46
N VAL A 86 30.36 28.81 3.07
CA VAL A 86 30.78 27.40 3.23
C VAL A 86 31.28 27.18 4.65
N PHE A 87 30.87 26.07 5.26
CA PHE A 87 31.40 25.54 6.51
C PHE A 87 32.11 24.21 6.24
N ARG A 88 33.31 24.03 6.80
CA ARG A 88 34.15 22.83 6.64
C ARG A 88 34.73 22.40 7.97
N ILE A 89 34.67 21.11 8.25
CA ILE A 89 35.32 20.48 9.40
C ILE A 89 35.80 19.09 9.01
N GLU A 90 36.96 18.68 9.52
CA GLU A 90 37.52 17.34 9.28
C GLU A 90 37.77 16.63 10.62
N THR A 91 37.50 15.34 10.68
CA THR A 91 37.88 14.50 11.83
C THR A 91 39.38 14.19 11.84
N ASP A 92 39.95 13.92 13.01
CA ASP A 92 41.40 13.82 13.22
C ASP A 92 42.02 12.59 12.51
N GLY A 93 41.24 11.51 12.36
CA GLY A 93 41.65 10.22 11.81
C GLY A 93 42.54 9.40 12.72
N SER A 94 42.58 9.76 14.00
CA SER A 94 43.46 9.16 15.01
C SER A 94 42.72 8.17 15.91
N GLY A 95 43.45 7.27 16.55
CA GLY A 95 42.87 6.24 17.41
C GLY A 95 42.24 5.07 16.64
N ALA A 96 41.43 4.28 17.35
CA ALA A 96 40.71 3.15 16.77
C ALA A 96 39.59 3.63 15.85
N THR A 97 39.37 2.93 14.73
CA THR A 97 38.30 3.26 13.80
C THR A 97 36.93 3.13 14.45
N LYS A 98 36.15 4.19 14.36
CA LYS A 98 34.75 4.27 14.75
C LYS A 98 33.92 4.62 13.52
N ALA A 99 32.70 4.11 13.46
CA ALA A 99 31.76 4.41 12.41
C ALA A 99 30.35 4.60 12.97
N GLY A 100 29.50 5.24 12.20
CA GLY A 100 28.13 5.57 12.57
C GLY A 100 27.49 6.45 11.49
N TYR A 101 26.52 7.27 11.86
CA TYR A 101 25.90 8.23 10.95
C TYR A 101 25.90 9.65 11.55
N ALA A 102 25.64 10.65 10.70
CA ALA A 102 25.51 12.02 11.14
C ALA A 102 24.21 12.67 10.66
N THR A 103 23.67 13.56 11.48
CA THR A 103 22.52 14.40 11.10
C THR A 103 22.88 15.87 11.24
N VAL A 104 22.47 16.68 10.26
CA VAL A 104 22.55 18.13 10.33
C VAL A 104 21.16 18.64 10.69
N VAL A 105 21.06 19.25 11.86
CA VAL A 105 19.84 19.85 12.39
C VAL A 105 19.96 21.35 12.28
N VAL A 106 18.96 21.97 11.67
CA VAL A 106 18.91 23.43 11.53
C VAL A 106 18.38 24.06 12.83
N GLY A 107 18.87 25.25 13.15
CA GLY A 107 18.36 26.09 14.22
C GLY A 107 16.93 26.56 13.96
N THR A 108 16.41 27.41 14.84
CA THR A 108 15.03 27.90 14.78
C THR A 108 14.86 29.00 13.71
N SER A 109 15.05 28.64 12.44
CA SER A 109 14.74 29.54 11.32
C SER A 109 13.27 29.35 10.90
N PRO A 110 12.48 30.43 10.77
CA PRO A 110 11.10 30.35 10.27
C PRO A 110 11.00 30.06 8.76
N TYR A 111 12.13 30.00 8.05
CA TYR A 111 12.19 29.72 6.62
C TYR A 111 12.62 28.28 6.35
N ALA A 112 12.22 27.71 5.21
CA ALA A 112 12.74 26.42 4.76
C ALA A 112 14.24 26.55 4.50
N SER A 113 15.06 25.94 5.37
CA SER A 113 16.52 26.05 5.29
C SER A 113 17.04 25.55 3.93
N PRO A 114 17.88 26.33 3.24
CA PRO A 114 18.48 25.96 1.96
C PRO A 114 19.81 25.21 2.11
N VAL A 115 20.26 24.88 3.33
CA VAL A 115 21.56 24.23 3.54
C VAL A 115 21.67 22.92 2.76
N THR A 116 22.80 22.76 2.06
CA THR A 116 23.18 21.53 1.36
C THR A 116 24.51 21.02 1.89
N GLY A 117 24.80 19.74 1.71
CA GLY A 117 26.08 19.22 2.17
C GLY A 117 26.49 17.89 1.57
N ASN A 118 27.79 17.64 1.66
CA ASN A 118 28.44 16.40 1.28
C ASN A 118 29.51 16.05 2.32
N LEU A 119 29.83 14.77 2.42
CA LEU A 119 31.02 14.31 3.14
C LEU A 119 32.12 13.96 2.15
N VAL A 120 33.37 14.17 2.55
CA VAL A 120 34.53 13.63 1.86
C VAL A 120 35.24 12.66 2.81
N PHE A 121 35.26 11.38 2.46
CA PHE A 121 36.05 10.40 3.17
C PHE A 121 37.48 10.42 2.63
N THR A 122 38.46 10.56 3.52
CA THR A 122 39.86 10.32 3.21
C THR A 122 40.26 8.98 3.82
N LEU A 123 40.72 8.06 2.98
CA LEU A 123 41.21 6.73 3.38
C LEU A 123 42.66 6.54 2.92
N PRO A 124 43.39 5.58 3.52
CA PRO A 124 44.66 5.11 2.98
C PRO A 124 44.44 4.49 1.58
N GLY A 125 44.59 5.30 0.52
CA GLY A 125 44.34 4.87 -0.87
C GLY A 125 43.56 5.87 -1.73
N GLY A 126 42.88 6.86 -1.13
CA GLY A 126 42.18 7.89 -1.91
C GLY A 126 41.13 8.69 -1.14
N GLN A 127 40.39 9.51 -1.88
CA GLN A 127 39.26 10.28 -1.37
C GLN A 127 37.99 9.96 -2.14
N VAL A 128 36.85 9.93 -1.45
CA VAL A 128 35.53 9.79 -2.05
C VAL A 128 34.56 10.80 -1.45
N SER A 129 33.77 11.46 -2.29
CA SER A 129 32.74 12.40 -1.86
C SER A 129 31.36 11.76 -1.93
N VAL A 130 30.58 11.83 -0.85
CA VAL A 130 29.20 11.34 -0.76
C VAL A 130 28.25 12.50 -0.48
N SER A 131 27.14 12.56 -1.20
CA SER A 131 26.05 13.48 -0.88
C SER A 131 25.30 13.02 0.38
N SER A 132 24.58 13.93 1.02
CA SER A 132 23.53 13.55 1.99
C SER A 132 22.49 12.65 1.32
N ALA A 133 21.92 11.71 2.09
CA ALA A 133 20.90 10.80 1.61
C ALA A 133 19.49 11.39 1.77
N ASP A 134 18.61 11.02 0.84
CA ASP A 134 17.19 11.32 0.94
C ASP A 134 16.47 10.32 1.86
N SER A 135 15.42 10.78 2.53
CA SER A 135 14.46 9.95 3.27
C SER A 135 13.64 9.12 2.28
N ARG A 136 13.79 7.79 2.30
CA ARG A 136 13.06 6.90 1.39
C ARG A 136 12.77 5.54 2.02
N ALA A 137 11.63 4.97 1.69
CA ALA A 137 11.33 3.56 1.98
C ALA A 137 12.02 2.60 0.99
N GLN A 138 12.45 3.08 -0.18
CA GLN A 138 12.90 2.22 -1.28
C GLN A 138 14.21 2.71 -1.92
N PHE A 139 15.10 1.74 -2.21
CA PHE A 139 16.37 1.99 -2.88
C PHE A 139 16.69 0.89 -3.89
N HIS A 140 17.31 1.28 -5.01
CA HIS A 140 17.98 0.36 -5.92
C HIS A 140 19.46 0.72 -6.02
N ILE A 141 20.34 -0.19 -5.64
CA ILE A 141 21.78 0.05 -5.50
C ILE A 141 22.52 -1.02 -6.30
N PHE A 142 23.52 -0.62 -7.09
CA PHE A 142 24.43 -1.57 -7.73
C PHE A 142 25.15 -2.43 -6.69
N ALA A 143 25.24 -3.73 -6.91
CA ALA A 143 25.87 -4.66 -5.99
C ALA A 143 26.88 -5.54 -6.73
N GLN A 144 28.08 -5.68 -6.16
CA GLN A 144 29.10 -6.57 -6.70
C GLN A 144 29.91 -7.22 -5.58
N ARG A 145 30.38 -8.43 -5.88
CA ARG A 145 31.38 -9.17 -5.14
C ARG A 145 32.29 -9.82 -6.16
N THR A 146 33.51 -9.32 -6.27
CA THR A 146 34.56 -9.87 -7.11
C THR A 146 35.85 -9.98 -6.31
N GLN A 147 36.89 -10.60 -6.87
CA GLN A 147 38.22 -10.64 -6.24
C GLN A 147 38.83 -9.24 -6.05
N SER A 148 38.47 -8.28 -6.91
CA SER A 148 39.03 -6.93 -6.88
C SER A 148 38.12 -5.91 -6.20
N ALA A 149 36.84 -6.22 -5.98
CA ALA A 149 35.92 -5.20 -5.45
C ALA A 149 34.70 -5.79 -4.72
N ARG A 150 34.20 -5.05 -3.72
CA ARG A 150 33.02 -5.40 -2.91
C ARG A 150 32.11 -4.20 -2.70
N THR A 151 30.80 -4.43 -2.65
CA THR A 151 29.83 -3.40 -2.28
C THR A 151 29.59 -3.39 -0.77
N GLY A 152 29.83 -2.25 -0.13
CA GLY A 152 29.40 -1.89 1.21
C GLY A 152 28.11 -1.10 1.21
N LEU A 153 27.28 -1.30 2.23
CA LEU A 153 26.01 -0.61 2.43
C LEU A 153 25.99 -0.01 3.82
N ALA A 154 25.42 1.19 3.95
CA ALA A 154 25.12 1.81 5.24
C ALA A 154 23.65 2.23 5.27
N PHE A 155 22.97 1.92 6.37
CA PHE A 155 21.60 2.30 6.65
C PHE A 155 21.53 3.08 7.96
N ALA A 156 20.78 4.18 7.97
CA ALA A 156 20.48 4.93 9.19
C ALA A 156 18.96 5.11 9.33
N ASN A 157 18.44 4.88 10.54
CA ASN A 157 17.06 5.15 10.90
C ASN A 157 17.02 6.24 12.00
N PRO A 158 17.08 7.53 11.65
CA PRO A 158 16.94 8.61 12.63
C PRO A 158 15.49 8.81 13.11
N GLY A 159 14.53 8.02 12.61
CA GLY A 159 13.13 8.08 12.99
C GLY A 159 12.87 7.56 14.40
N SER A 160 11.62 7.71 14.86
CA SER A 160 11.16 7.28 16.19
C SER A 160 10.56 5.88 16.22
N GLN A 161 10.48 5.20 15.07
CA GLN A 161 9.90 3.87 14.91
C GLN A 161 10.95 2.88 14.38
N SER A 162 10.80 1.60 14.73
CA SER A 162 11.64 0.54 14.14
C SER A 162 11.28 0.36 12.66
N ALA A 163 12.30 0.27 11.82
CA ALA A 163 12.18 -0.01 10.40
C ALA A 163 12.47 -1.50 10.13
N SER A 164 11.51 -2.18 9.52
CA SER A 164 11.69 -3.53 8.97
C SER A 164 12.09 -3.39 7.51
N VAL A 165 13.35 -3.69 7.20
CA VAL A 165 13.97 -3.44 5.90
C VAL A 165 14.21 -4.77 5.19
N LEU A 166 13.45 -5.03 4.13
CA LEU A 166 13.67 -6.13 3.21
C LEU A 166 14.80 -5.77 2.23
N LEU A 167 15.79 -6.65 2.17
CA LEU A 167 16.91 -6.60 1.25
C LEU A 167 16.79 -7.76 0.25
N LEU A 168 16.81 -7.44 -1.03
CA LEU A 168 16.67 -8.39 -2.13
C LEU A 168 17.82 -8.24 -3.12
N LEU A 169 18.69 -9.24 -3.18
CA LEU A 169 19.85 -9.30 -4.05
C LEU A 169 19.49 -10.01 -5.37
N ARG A 170 19.77 -9.37 -6.50
CA ARG A 170 19.49 -9.89 -7.85
C ARG A 170 20.73 -9.92 -8.73
N ASP A 171 20.84 -10.91 -9.61
CA ASP A 171 21.90 -10.99 -10.61
C ASP A 171 21.73 -9.94 -11.72
N GLY A 172 22.69 -9.88 -12.65
CA GLY A 172 22.66 -8.97 -13.79
C GLY A 172 21.54 -9.21 -14.81
N ALA A 173 20.85 -10.35 -14.73
CA ALA A 173 19.65 -10.65 -15.51
C ALA A 173 18.36 -10.34 -14.74
N GLY A 174 18.47 -9.87 -13.49
CA GLY A 174 17.34 -9.54 -12.63
C GLY A 174 16.75 -10.72 -11.86
N HIS A 175 17.36 -11.91 -11.89
CA HIS A 175 16.87 -13.03 -11.07
C HIS A 175 17.28 -12.84 -9.62
N GLU A 176 16.38 -13.18 -8.71
CA GLU A 176 16.70 -13.21 -7.28
C GLU A 176 17.79 -14.24 -6.97
N VAL A 177 18.81 -13.79 -6.25
CA VAL A 177 19.92 -14.60 -5.74
C VAL A 177 19.75 -14.84 -4.23
N ALA A 178 19.32 -13.82 -3.49
CA ALA A 178 19.11 -13.92 -2.05
C ALA A 178 18.14 -12.84 -1.56
N ARG A 179 17.42 -13.13 -0.47
CA ARG A 179 16.62 -12.15 0.27
C ARG A 179 16.88 -12.24 1.77
N LYS A 180 16.75 -11.11 2.47
CA LYS A 180 16.91 -11.01 3.92
C LYS A 180 16.14 -9.81 4.46
N THR A 181 15.42 -9.99 5.56
CA THR A 181 14.86 -8.87 6.32
C THR A 181 15.79 -8.52 7.48
N ILE A 182 16.07 -7.24 7.66
CA ILE A 182 16.78 -6.70 8.83
C ILE A 182 15.83 -5.79 9.60
N GLU A 183 15.94 -5.82 10.93
CA GLU A 183 15.28 -4.86 11.80
C GLU A 183 16.28 -3.77 12.17
N LEU A 184 15.93 -2.52 11.89
CA LEU A 184 16.72 -1.34 12.21
C LEU A 184 15.90 -0.47 13.17
N ALA A 185 16.17 -0.60 14.47
CA ALA A 185 15.39 0.10 15.49
C ALA A 185 15.52 1.63 15.37
N ALA A 186 14.65 2.35 16.07
CA ALA A 186 14.70 3.81 16.13
C ALA A 186 16.08 4.31 16.59
N GLY A 187 16.66 5.24 15.84
CA GLY A 187 18.01 5.77 16.03
C GLY A 187 19.15 4.88 15.54
N GLN A 188 18.91 3.62 15.15
CA GLN A 188 20.01 2.70 14.84
C GLN A 188 20.66 2.95 13.48
N HIS A 189 21.87 2.43 13.37
CA HIS A 189 22.65 2.41 12.16
C HIS A 189 23.29 1.04 11.91
N LEU A 190 23.42 0.68 10.64
CA LEU A 190 24.06 -0.56 10.21
C LEU A 190 24.92 -0.30 8.98
N SER A 191 26.21 -0.65 9.04
CA SER A 191 27.09 -0.66 7.87
C SER A 191 27.79 -2.00 7.66
N ARG A 192 27.60 -2.65 6.50
CA ARG A 192 28.14 -3.99 6.21
C ARG A 192 28.38 -4.20 4.71
N PHE A 193 29.27 -5.13 4.37
CA PHE A 193 29.39 -5.59 2.98
C PHE A 193 28.23 -6.51 2.59
N ILE A 194 27.88 -6.56 1.30
CA ILE A 194 26.79 -7.42 0.81
C ILE A 194 27.00 -8.89 1.17
N ASP A 195 28.24 -9.37 1.16
CA ASP A 195 28.61 -10.75 1.50
C ASP A 195 28.77 -11.00 3.01
N GLU A 196 28.60 -9.97 3.84
CA GLU A 196 28.38 -10.10 5.29
C GLU A 196 26.89 -10.10 5.62
N LEU A 197 26.08 -9.40 4.81
CA LEU A 197 24.62 -9.39 4.96
C LEU A 197 23.98 -10.69 4.49
N PHE A 198 24.45 -11.25 3.36
CA PHE A 198 23.94 -12.48 2.78
C PHE A 198 25.01 -13.57 2.82
N SER A 199 24.65 -14.77 3.29
CA SER A 199 25.61 -15.88 3.44
C SER A 199 26.02 -16.55 2.11
N ASN A 200 25.24 -16.37 1.03
CA ASN A 200 25.37 -17.15 -0.21
C ASN A 200 25.61 -16.29 -1.47
N VAL A 201 26.35 -15.19 -1.37
CA VAL A 201 26.69 -14.36 -2.55
C VAL A 201 27.81 -15.03 -3.37
N PRO A 202 27.66 -15.28 -4.68
CA PRO A 202 28.74 -15.83 -5.51
C PRO A 202 30.00 -14.94 -5.51
N GLU A 203 31.20 -15.54 -5.62
CA GLU A 203 32.49 -14.81 -5.61
C GLU A 203 32.75 -13.92 -6.84
N ALA A 204 31.98 -14.12 -7.92
CA ALA A 204 32.00 -13.32 -9.14
C ALA A 204 30.57 -12.81 -9.42
N PHE A 205 30.00 -12.12 -8.43
CA PHE A 205 28.66 -11.57 -8.50
C PHE A 205 28.69 -10.12 -8.98
N THR A 206 27.83 -9.82 -9.96
CA THR A 206 27.50 -8.46 -10.40
C THR A 206 25.99 -8.41 -10.60
N GLY A 207 25.34 -7.42 -10.00
CA GLY A 207 23.90 -7.28 -10.05
C GLY A 207 23.44 -6.08 -9.25
N SER A 208 22.33 -6.23 -8.52
CA SER A 208 21.75 -5.14 -7.76
C SER A 208 21.13 -5.58 -6.44
N LEU A 209 21.08 -4.63 -5.51
CA LEU A 209 20.36 -4.72 -4.26
C LEU A 209 19.11 -3.84 -4.34
N HIS A 210 17.97 -4.43 -4.07
CA HIS A 210 16.71 -3.75 -3.85
C HIS A 210 16.45 -3.69 -2.35
N VAL A 211 16.10 -2.51 -1.86
CA VAL A 211 15.77 -2.25 -0.46
C VAL A 211 14.33 -1.79 -0.42
N ASP A 212 13.54 -2.37 0.48
CA ASP A 212 12.15 -1.99 0.72
C ASP A 212 11.86 -2.00 2.22
N SER A 213 11.45 -0.87 2.76
CA SER A 213 11.27 -0.64 4.19
C SER A 213 9.83 -0.24 4.49
N ASN A 214 9.31 -0.64 5.65
CA ASN A 214 7.96 -0.25 6.10
C ASN A 214 7.86 1.22 6.55
N THR A 215 9.00 1.86 6.84
CA THR A 215 9.13 3.30 7.11
C THR A 215 10.29 3.86 6.31
N ASP A 216 10.33 5.18 6.11
CA ASP A 216 11.50 5.81 5.50
C ASP A 216 12.77 5.54 6.30
N VAL A 217 13.85 5.23 5.58
CA VAL A 217 15.22 5.11 6.09
C VAL A 217 16.15 5.90 5.18
N TYR A 218 17.44 5.95 5.53
CA TYR A 218 18.47 6.58 4.72
C TYR A 218 19.54 5.55 4.38
N ALA A 219 19.92 5.44 3.11
CA ALA A 219 20.87 4.44 2.65
C ALA A 219 21.99 5.05 1.81
N LEU A 220 23.18 4.43 1.91
CA LEU A 220 24.34 4.74 1.09
C LEU A 220 24.97 3.43 0.60
N GLY A 221 25.23 3.35 -0.70
CA GLY A 221 26.07 2.30 -1.30
C GLY A 221 27.48 2.82 -1.58
N LEU A 222 28.48 2.03 -1.22
CA LEU A 222 29.89 2.28 -1.56
C LEU A 222 30.48 1.04 -2.22
N ARG A 223 31.25 1.24 -3.29
CA ARG A 223 32.08 0.21 -3.88
C ARG A 223 33.50 0.39 -3.36
N GLN A 224 34.06 -0.66 -2.78
CA GLN A 224 35.45 -0.69 -2.34
C GLN A 224 36.28 -1.61 -3.24
N GLU A 225 37.41 -1.12 -3.74
CA GLU A 225 38.41 -1.93 -4.44
C GLU A 225 39.39 -2.58 -3.47
N SER A 226 40.11 -3.59 -3.93
CA SER A 226 41.14 -4.31 -3.16
C SER A 226 42.30 -3.43 -2.70
N ASP A 227 42.52 -2.28 -3.35
CA ASP A 227 43.52 -1.27 -2.96
C ASP A 227 43.02 -0.29 -1.88
N GLY A 228 41.77 -0.45 -1.42
CA GLY A 228 41.14 0.39 -0.41
C GLY A 228 40.43 1.62 -0.97
N SER A 229 40.55 1.90 -2.28
CA SER A 229 39.83 3.01 -2.90
C SER A 229 38.31 2.78 -2.87
N LEU A 230 37.56 3.89 -2.79
CA LEU A 230 36.11 3.88 -2.72
C LEU A 230 35.49 4.64 -3.89
N SER A 231 34.34 4.17 -4.34
CA SER A 231 33.45 4.89 -5.26
C SER A 231 32.04 4.92 -4.68
N THR A 232 31.35 6.04 -4.86
CA THR A 232 29.94 6.13 -4.46
C THR A 232 29.05 5.41 -5.45
N LEU A 233 28.04 4.72 -4.93
CA LEU A 233 27.01 4.08 -5.72
C LEU A 233 25.72 4.86 -5.48
N ALA A 234 25.25 5.56 -6.51
CA ALA A 234 23.98 6.26 -6.43
C ALA A 234 22.86 5.23 -6.24
N GLY A 235 22.04 5.42 -5.20
CA GLY A 235 20.79 4.69 -5.05
C GLY A 235 19.71 5.36 -5.90
N SER A 236 19.07 4.63 -6.81
CA SER A 236 17.86 5.14 -7.48
C SER A 236 16.68 5.14 -6.51
N ALA A 237 15.83 6.16 -6.67
CA ALA A 237 14.56 6.37 -5.97
C ALA A 237 13.53 5.26 -6.16
N THR A 238 13.72 4.43 -7.19
CA THR A 238 12.80 3.37 -7.57
C THR A 238 13.46 2.02 -7.32
N ALA A 239 13.16 1.42 -6.17
CA ALA A 239 13.32 -0.03 -6.09
C ALA A 239 12.37 -0.63 -7.14
N LEU A 240 12.84 -1.57 -7.95
CA LEU A 240 11.94 -2.45 -8.70
C LEU A 240 11.07 -3.13 -7.63
N ILE A 241 9.81 -2.70 -7.52
CA ILE A 241 8.91 -3.24 -6.52
C ILE A 241 8.42 -4.59 -7.05
N ASP A 242 9.23 -5.63 -6.84
CA ASP A 242 8.76 -6.99 -7.03
C ASP A 242 8.06 -7.40 -5.74
N PHE A 243 6.73 -7.33 -5.74
CA PHE A 243 5.87 -7.85 -4.67
C PHE A 243 5.88 -9.39 -4.56
N GLY A 244 6.97 -10.03 -5.01
CA GLY A 244 6.99 -11.47 -5.24
C GLY A 244 5.86 -11.89 -6.19
N GLY A 245 5.49 -11.01 -7.11
CA GLY A 245 4.36 -11.21 -8.00
C GLY A 245 4.71 -12.28 -9.02
N LYS A 246 3.99 -13.39 -9.02
CA LYS A 246 4.15 -14.44 -10.02
C LYS A 246 2.97 -14.40 -10.99
N MET A 247 3.27 -14.33 -12.29
CA MET A 247 2.26 -14.64 -13.30
C MET A 247 1.90 -16.12 -13.20
N VAL A 248 0.63 -16.41 -12.90
CA VAL A 248 0.13 -17.78 -12.68
C VAL A 248 -0.69 -18.30 -13.84
N ALA A 249 -1.30 -17.42 -14.65
CA ALA A 249 -2.07 -17.81 -15.83
C ALA A 249 -2.25 -16.65 -16.82
N MET A 250 -2.70 -17.00 -18.03
CA MET A 250 -3.30 -16.05 -18.97
C MET A 250 -4.81 -16.03 -18.76
N GLY A 251 -5.39 -14.85 -18.58
CA GLY A 251 -6.82 -14.66 -18.31
C GLY A 251 -7.18 -13.24 -17.89
N SER A 252 -8.45 -13.04 -17.55
CA SER A 252 -9.02 -11.77 -17.07
C SER A 252 -10.00 -12.01 -15.93
N ASN A 253 -10.41 -10.94 -15.23
CA ASN A 253 -11.43 -10.96 -14.17
C ASN A 253 -11.19 -12.07 -13.14
N ALA A 254 -10.09 -11.94 -12.39
CA ALA A 254 -9.66 -12.95 -11.44
C ALA A 254 -10.06 -12.62 -10.01
N VAL A 255 -10.43 -13.64 -9.24
CA VAL A 255 -10.76 -13.57 -7.81
C VAL A 255 -10.05 -14.68 -7.05
N ILE A 256 -9.66 -14.42 -5.80
CA ILE A 256 -9.02 -15.41 -4.92
C ILE A 256 -10.03 -15.92 -3.88
N SER A 257 -9.97 -17.22 -3.54
CA SER A 257 -10.76 -17.78 -2.45
C SER A 257 -10.38 -17.15 -1.11
N GLY A 258 -11.32 -17.14 -0.17
CA GLY A 258 -11.09 -16.53 1.15
C GLY A 258 -9.93 -17.17 1.93
N ASN A 259 -9.72 -18.49 1.78
CA ASN A 259 -8.55 -19.20 2.32
C ASN A 259 -7.23 -18.91 1.57
N GLY A 260 -7.28 -18.17 0.46
CA GLY A 260 -6.15 -17.76 -0.34
C GLY A 260 -5.52 -18.86 -1.19
N GLU A 261 -6.11 -20.05 -1.28
CA GLU A 261 -5.48 -21.22 -1.91
C GLU A 261 -5.68 -21.27 -3.43
N VAL A 262 -6.84 -20.85 -3.92
CA VAL A 262 -7.22 -20.98 -5.33
C VAL A 262 -7.69 -19.67 -5.93
N ILE A 263 -7.43 -19.51 -7.22
CA ILE A 263 -7.74 -18.33 -8.02
C ILE A 263 -8.69 -18.78 -9.13
N ALA A 264 -9.85 -18.14 -9.23
CA ALA A 264 -10.78 -18.30 -10.34
C ALA A 264 -10.66 -17.12 -11.30
N PHE A 265 -10.71 -17.38 -12.61
CA PHE A 265 -10.56 -16.35 -13.64
C PHE A 265 -11.18 -16.78 -14.97
N PHE A 266 -11.44 -15.83 -15.86
CA PHE A 266 -11.90 -16.13 -17.21
C PHE A 266 -10.75 -16.29 -18.19
N LYS A 267 -10.84 -17.33 -19.02
CA LYS A 267 -9.95 -17.55 -20.16
C LYS A 267 -10.76 -18.13 -21.31
N GLU A 268 -10.69 -17.45 -22.45
CA GLU A 268 -11.40 -17.86 -23.69
C GLU A 268 -12.92 -18.01 -23.49
N GLY A 269 -13.52 -17.15 -22.67
CA GLY A 269 -14.97 -17.16 -22.39
C GLY A 269 -15.40 -18.16 -21.31
N GLU A 270 -14.50 -19.05 -20.89
CA GLU A 270 -14.78 -20.09 -19.90
C GLU A 270 -14.16 -19.76 -18.54
N LEU A 271 -14.71 -20.33 -17.47
CA LEU A 271 -14.16 -20.25 -16.13
C LEU A 271 -13.01 -21.25 -15.97
N TRP A 272 -11.89 -20.76 -15.45
CA TRP A 272 -10.70 -21.54 -15.12
C TRP A 272 -10.30 -21.30 -13.66
N MET A 273 -9.58 -22.27 -13.11
CA MET A 273 -8.98 -22.16 -11.79
C MET A 273 -7.51 -22.55 -11.81
N VAL A 274 -6.73 -21.89 -10.97
CA VAL A 274 -5.32 -22.20 -10.71
C VAL A 274 -5.04 -22.04 -9.22
N ASN A 275 -4.14 -22.83 -8.66
CA ASN A 275 -3.69 -22.63 -7.30
C ASN A 275 -2.89 -21.31 -7.21
N PHE A 276 -2.85 -20.70 -6.02
CA PHE A 276 -2.12 -19.45 -5.81
C PHE A 276 -0.63 -19.53 -6.16
N ASP A 277 -0.03 -20.72 -6.03
CA ASP A 277 1.36 -20.99 -6.43
C ASP A 277 1.56 -21.18 -7.95
N GLY A 278 0.48 -21.15 -8.74
CA GLY A 278 0.46 -21.36 -10.19
C GLY A 278 0.33 -22.81 -10.63
N SER A 279 0.23 -23.77 -9.70
CA SER A 279 -0.02 -25.19 -10.03
C SER A 279 -1.52 -25.46 -10.26
N GLY A 280 -1.85 -26.66 -10.74
CA GLY A 280 -3.25 -27.13 -10.77
C GLY A 280 -4.16 -26.38 -11.74
N LEU A 281 -3.62 -25.69 -12.75
CA LEU A 281 -4.40 -25.01 -13.78
C LEU A 281 -5.41 -25.97 -14.44
N ARG A 282 -6.70 -25.65 -14.35
CA ARG A 282 -7.78 -26.46 -14.92
C ARG A 282 -8.96 -25.60 -15.37
N GLN A 283 -9.65 -26.07 -16.40
CA GLN A 283 -10.93 -25.53 -16.83
C GLN A 283 -12.05 -26.04 -15.91
N VAL A 284 -13.00 -25.16 -15.55
CA VAL A 284 -14.12 -25.48 -14.65
C VAL A 284 -15.44 -25.53 -15.42
N THR A 285 -15.65 -24.63 -16.38
CA THR A 285 -16.87 -24.64 -17.19
C THR A 285 -16.62 -25.07 -18.62
N GLN A 286 -17.64 -25.66 -19.25
CA GLN A 286 -17.64 -25.91 -20.68
C GLN A 286 -19.00 -25.58 -21.29
N GLY A 287 -18.97 -25.00 -22.49
CA GLY A 287 -20.15 -24.83 -23.34
C GLY A 287 -20.98 -23.62 -22.95
N ALA A 288 -20.37 -22.65 -22.28
CA ALA A 288 -21.06 -21.48 -21.83
C ALA A 288 -20.26 -20.24 -22.22
N MET A 289 -20.97 -19.33 -22.88
CA MET A 289 -20.72 -17.89 -22.90
C MET A 289 -19.93 -17.38 -24.10
N ASP A 290 -20.69 -16.98 -25.14
CA ASP A 290 -20.22 -15.95 -26.08
C ASP A 290 -19.77 -14.74 -25.24
N ASN A 291 -18.51 -14.34 -25.42
CA ASN A 291 -17.79 -13.18 -24.89
C ASN A 291 -18.63 -12.22 -24.02
N PRO A 292 -18.18 -11.78 -22.83
CA PRO A 292 -18.80 -10.64 -22.16
C PRO A 292 -18.83 -9.48 -23.16
N ALA A 293 -19.98 -9.27 -23.79
CA ALA A 293 -20.19 -8.13 -24.66
C ALA A 293 -20.16 -6.96 -23.70
N TYR A 294 -18.98 -6.34 -23.60
CA TYR A 294 -18.70 -5.09 -22.92
C TYR A 294 -19.92 -4.17 -23.11
N PRO A 295 -20.81 -4.02 -22.12
CA PRO A 295 -21.58 -2.80 -22.08
C PRO A 295 -20.54 -1.77 -21.68
N ASP A 296 -20.24 -0.81 -22.55
CA ASP A 296 -19.21 0.24 -22.48
C ASP A 296 -19.25 1.15 -21.22
N GLN A 297 -19.74 0.68 -20.07
CA GLN A 297 -20.04 1.48 -18.88
C GLN A 297 -19.82 0.78 -17.51
N VAL A 298 -19.46 -0.51 -17.42
CA VAL A 298 -19.26 -1.18 -16.10
C VAL A 298 -17.99 -2.04 -16.06
N HIS A 299 -16.82 -1.40 -16.02
CA HIS A 299 -15.52 -2.07 -16.22
C HIS A 299 -14.71 -2.41 -14.98
N ASN A 300 -15.21 -2.27 -13.76
CA ASN A 300 -14.35 -2.43 -12.58
C ASN A 300 -14.99 -3.15 -11.39
N GLU A 301 -16.26 -3.57 -11.48
CA GLU A 301 -16.90 -4.27 -10.37
C GLU A 301 -16.81 -5.78 -10.58
N ASN A 302 -16.41 -6.51 -9.54
CA ASN A 302 -16.24 -7.96 -9.58
C ASN A 302 -17.53 -8.64 -10.05
N LEU A 303 -17.59 -8.96 -11.34
CA LEU A 303 -18.67 -9.75 -11.95
C LEU A 303 -18.59 -11.23 -11.55
N MET A 304 -17.57 -11.60 -10.78
CA MET A 304 -17.30 -12.93 -10.26
C MET A 304 -17.00 -12.83 -8.75
N THR A 305 -17.45 -13.81 -7.99
CA THR A 305 -17.13 -13.98 -6.57
C THR A 305 -16.99 -15.48 -6.27
N ILE A 306 -16.25 -15.83 -5.22
CA ILE A 306 -15.86 -17.20 -4.88
C ILE A 306 -16.02 -17.42 -3.37
N SER A 307 -16.43 -18.62 -2.95
CA SER A 307 -16.53 -19.00 -1.53
C SER A 307 -15.14 -19.10 -0.86
N ASP A 308 -15.11 -19.12 0.47
CA ASP A 308 -13.86 -19.12 1.25
C ASP A 308 -12.99 -20.34 0.94
N ASP A 309 -13.62 -21.49 0.72
CA ASP A 309 -12.97 -22.75 0.36
C ASP A 309 -12.67 -22.90 -1.14
N GLY A 310 -13.14 -21.96 -1.97
CA GLY A 310 -13.05 -22.05 -3.42
C GLY A 310 -14.02 -23.03 -4.08
N GLY A 311 -14.90 -23.67 -3.32
CA GLY A 311 -15.83 -24.71 -3.74
C GLY A 311 -16.98 -24.22 -4.63
N LYS A 312 -17.31 -22.93 -4.59
CA LYS A 312 -18.36 -22.33 -5.41
C LYS A 312 -17.93 -21.00 -5.99
N VAL A 313 -18.24 -20.80 -7.27
CA VAL A 313 -18.02 -19.55 -7.98
C VAL A 313 -19.35 -19.06 -8.54
N VAL A 314 -19.63 -17.78 -8.35
CA VAL A 314 -20.83 -17.11 -8.87
C VAL A 314 -20.39 -15.97 -9.75
N PHE A 315 -21.02 -15.83 -10.92
CA PHE A 315 -20.71 -14.76 -11.85
C PHE A 315 -21.94 -14.30 -12.62
N SER A 316 -21.86 -13.09 -13.17
CA SER A 316 -22.92 -12.51 -14.00
C SER A 316 -22.46 -12.30 -15.44
N PHE A 317 -23.24 -12.77 -16.42
CA PHE A 317 -22.92 -12.68 -17.85
C PHE A 317 -24.13 -12.23 -18.69
N ALA A 318 -23.87 -11.39 -19.70
CA ALA A 318 -24.85 -11.06 -20.72
C ALA A 318 -24.98 -12.21 -21.72
N ARG A 319 -26.21 -12.61 -22.06
CA ARG A 319 -26.44 -13.59 -23.13
C ARG A 319 -26.75 -12.90 -24.45
N LYS A 320 -26.32 -13.52 -25.55
CA LYS A 320 -26.59 -13.05 -26.91
C LYS A 320 -28.08 -13.06 -27.29
N ASP A 321 -28.87 -13.90 -26.63
CA ASP A 321 -30.30 -14.10 -26.86
C ASP A 321 -31.19 -13.39 -25.82
N ALA A 322 -30.60 -12.71 -24.82
CA ALA A 322 -31.33 -12.03 -23.77
C ALA A 322 -30.95 -10.54 -23.74
N ALA A 323 -31.93 -9.67 -23.45
CA ALA A 323 -31.66 -8.26 -23.21
C ALA A 323 -30.97 -8.01 -21.86
N ASP A 324 -31.05 -8.97 -20.93
CA ASP A 324 -30.63 -8.82 -19.54
C ASP A 324 -29.40 -9.66 -19.18
N THR A 325 -28.65 -9.18 -18.19
CA THR A 325 -27.54 -9.94 -17.57
C THR A 325 -28.09 -11.03 -16.64
N GLU A 326 -27.48 -12.21 -16.65
CA GLU A 326 -27.93 -13.38 -15.91
C GLU A 326 -26.89 -13.83 -14.89
N LEU A 327 -27.35 -14.33 -13.73
CA LEU A 327 -26.53 -14.93 -12.69
C LEU A 327 -26.37 -16.42 -12.90
N PHE A 328 -25.12 -16.86 -12.78
CA PHE A 328 -24.72 -18.24 -12.88
C PHE A 328 -23.94 -18.65 -11.63
N VAL A 329 -24.10 -19.91 -11.25
CA VAL A 329 -23.31 -20.56 -10.20
C VAL A 329 -22.69 -21.84 -10.73
N VAL A 330 -21.49 -22.14 -10.27
CA VAL A 330 -20.82 -23.40 -10.56
C VAL A 330 -20.19 -23.97 -9.29
N ASP A 331 -20.34 -25.28 -9.14
CA ASP A 331 -19.64 -26.05 -8.12
C ASP A 331 -18.29 -26.50 -8.68
N THR A 332 -17.21 -26.10 -8.00
CA THR A 332 -15.84 -26.30 -8.49
C THR A 332 -15.25 -27.62 -8.01
N SER A 333 -15.94 -28.36 -7.13
CA SER A 333 -15.45 -29.64 -6.59
C SER A 333 -15.34 -30.73 -7.67
N THR A 334 -16.04 -30.55 -8.79
CA THR A 334 -15.99 -31.46 -9.92
C THR A 334 -14.66 -31.29 -10.70
N PRO A 335 -13.91 -32.39 -10.94
CA PRO A 335 -12.63 -32.33 -11.65
C PRO A 335 -12.80 -32.19 -13.17
N THR A 336 -13.99 -32.46 -13.70
CA THR A 336 -14.33 -32.33 -15.11
C THR A 336 -15.12 -31.05 -15.36
N PRO A 337 -14.93 -30.37 -16.49
CA PRO A 337 -15.72 -29.19 -16.83
C PRO A 337 -17.22 -29.46 -16.82
N VAL A 338 -18.01 -28.54 -16.26
CA VAL A 338 -19.48 -28.63 -16.18
C VAL A 338 -20.16 -27.40 -16.78
N ALA A 339 -21.40 -27.53 -17.21
CA ALA A 339 -22.21 -26.36 -17.56
C ALA A 339 -22.58 -25.59 -16.27
N PRO A 340 -22.44 -24.26 -16.23
CA PRO A 340 -22.87 -23.47 -15.09
C PRO A 340 -24.39 -23.48 -14.95
N THR A 341 -24.89 -23.47 -13.71
CA THR A 341 -26.32 -23.44 -13.40
C THR A 341 -26.81 -21.99 -13.42
N ARG A 342 -27.84 -21.71 -14.22
CA ARG A 342 -28.53 -20.41 -14.23
C ARG A 342 -29.44 -20.28 -13.02
N LEU A 343 -29.37 -19.14 -12.33
CA LEU A 343 -30.16 -18.86 -11.13
C LEU A 343 -31.31 -17.88 -11.40
N SER A 344 -30.97 -16.67 -11.83
CA SER A 344 -31.91 -15.55 -11.99
C SER A 344 -31.30 -14.48 -12.90
N PRO A 345 -32.10 -13.64 -13.57
CA PRO A 345 -31.62 -12.36 -14.07
C PRO A 345 -31.02 -11.53 -12.93
N GLY A 346 -29.94 -10.80 -13.20
CA GLY A 346 -29.25 -9.93 -12.26
C GLY A 346 -27.73 -9.87 -12.46
N PHE A 347 -27.08 -9.01 -11.69
CA PHE A 347 -25.65 -8.70 -11.80
C PHE A 347 -25.05 -8.25 -10.46
N ARG A 348 -23.72 -8.07 -10.41
CA ARG A 348 -22.94 -7.73 -9.19
C ARG A 348 -23.16 -8.73 -8.04
N PRO A 349 -22.91 -10.04 -8.25
CA PRO A 349 -23.07 -11.02 -7.18
C PRO A 349 -22.08 -10.81 -6.04
N SER A 350 -22.48 -11.25 -4.85
CA SER A 350 -21.60 -11.51 -3.69
C SER A 350 -22.05 -12.81 -3.04
N ILE A 351 -21.13 -13.74 -2.80
CA ILE A 351 -21.42 -15.03 -2.15
C ILE A 351 -20.95 -14.99 -0.70
N SER A 352 -21.64 -15.69 0.20
CA SER A 352 -21.15 -15.93 1.57
C SER A 352 -19.93 -16.86 1.58
N GLY A 353 -19.14 -16.80 2.65
CA GLY A 353 -17.91 -17.56 2.80
C GLY A 353 -18.13 -19.08 2.74
N ASP A 354 -19.24 -19.55 3.31
CA ASP A 354 -19.69 -20.95 3.23
C ASP A 354 -20.29 -21.36 1.87
N GLY A 355 -20.43 -20.41 0.94
CA GLY A 355 -21.03 -20.62 -0.38
C GLY A 355 -22.55 -20.86 -0.38
N SER A 356 -23.26 -20.68 0.74
CA SER A 356 -24.69 -21.04 0.85
C SER A 356 -25.63 -19.96 0.32
N LYS A 357 -25.26 -18.69 0.40
CA LYS A 357 -26.10 -17.55 0.02
C LYS A 357 -25.43 -16.65 -1.00
N ILE A 358 -26.24 -16.08 -1.88
CA ILE A 358 -25.83 -15.14 -2.91
C ILE A 358 -26.72 -13.90 -2.79
N VAL A 359 -26.11 -12.72 -2.74
CA VAL A 359 -26.81 -11.44 -2.94
C VAL A 359 -26.44 -10.84 -4.27
N PHE A 360 -27.39 -10.16 -4.90
CA PHE A 360 -27.20 -9.59 -6.22
C PHE A 360 -28.15 -8.42 -6.47
N GLN A 361 -27.79 -7.62 -7.46
CA GLN A 361 -28.63 -6.53 -7.97
C GLN A 361 -29.47 -7.06 -9.15
N ASN A 362 -30.75 -6.71 -9.19
CA ASN A 362 -31.63 -7.01 -10.32
C ASN A 362 -32.33 -5.72 -10.79
N GLU A 363 -32.26 -5.42 -12.08
CA GLU A 363 -32.97 -4.31 -12.72
C GLU A 363 -34.29 -4.83 -13.30
N GLY A 364 -35.43 -4.32 -12.82
CA GLY A 364 -36.72 -4.58 -13.48
C GLY A 364 -37.50 -5.82 -13.04
N ALA A 365 -37.11 -6.53 -11.97
CA ALA A 365 -37.82 -7.74 -11.53
C ALA A 365 -39.26 -7.50 -11.02
N ILE A 366 -39.58 -6.29 -10.57
CA ILE A 366 -40.90 -5.94 -10.00
C ILE A 366 -41.38 -4.59 -10.53
N ILE A 367 -40.50 -3.59 -10.63
CA ILE A 367 -40.78 -2.28 -11.21
C ILE A 367 -39.78 -2.02 -12.36
N PRO A 368 -40.24 -1.84 -13.61
CA PRO A 368 -39.34 -1.55 -14.73
C PRO A 368 -38.47 -0.33 -14.47
N GLY A 369 -37.14 -0.50 -14.53
CA GLY A 369 -36.18 0.59 -14.31
C GLY A 369 -35.77 0.83 -12.85
N GLU A 370 -36.29 0.06 -11.88
CA GLU A 370 -35.87 0.13 -10.47
C GLU A 370 -34.84 -0.98 -10.16
N PRO A 371 -33.57 -0.65 -9.85
CA PRO A 371 -32.60 -1.63 -9.36
C PRO A 371 -32.87 -1.97 -7.90
N ALA A 372 -32.94 -3.27 -7.59
CA ALA A 372 -33.21 -3.77 -6.25
C ALA A 372 -32.24 -4.88 -5.84
N ILE A 373 -32.09 -5.08 -4.51
CA ILE A 373 -31.21 -6.11 -3.96
C ILE A 373 -32.02 -7.34 -3.59
N PHE A 374 -31.54 -8.48 -4.06
CA PHE A 374 -32.09 -9.79 -3.78
C PHE A 374 -31.08 -10.68 -3.09
N VAL A 375 -31.59 -11.61 -2.28
CA VAL A 375 -30.86 -12.77 -1.76
C VAL A 375 -31.46 -14.03 -2.38
N ILE A 376 -30.62 -15.02 -2.66
CA ILE A 376 -31.00 -16.35 -3.12
C ILE A 376 -30.03 -17.37 -2.50
N ASN A 377 -30.50 -18.59 -2.25
CA ASN A 377 -29.61 -19.68 -1.88
C ASN A 377 -28.80 -20.12 -3.12
N SER A 378 -27.61 -20.67 -2.93
CA SER A 378 -26.75 -21.09 -4.05
C SER A 378 -27.30 -22.29 -4.84
N ASP A 379 -28.35 -22.95 -4.33
CA ASP A 379 -29.14 -23.96 -5.06
C ASP A 379 -30.29 -23.37 -5.89
N GLY A 380 -30.47 -22.04 -5.87
CA GLY A 380 -31.53 -21.32 -6.57
C GLY A 380 -32.85 -21.20 -5.81
N SER A 381 -32.97 -21.79 -4.62
CA SER A 381 -34.15 -21.65 -3.78
C SER A 381 -34.13 -20.33 -2.98
N GLY A 382 -35.28 -19.98 -2.38
CA GLY A 382 -35.34 -18.90 -1.40
C GLY A 382 -35.13 -17.48 -1.95
N LEU A 383 -35.31 -17.26 -3.26
CA LEU A 383 -35.21 -15.94 -3.88
C LEU A 383 -36.11 -14.92 -3.17
N LYS A 384 -35.53 -13.83 -2.67
CA LYS A 384 -36.23 -12.80 -1.89
C LYS A 384 -35.62 -11.41 -2.10
N ARG A 385 -36.47 -10.39 -2.28
CA ARG A 385 -36.06 -8.97 -2.23
C ARG A 385 -35.78 -8.57 -0.77
N ILE A 386 -34.65 -7.89 -0.55
CA ILE A 386 -34.24 -7.39 0.78
C ILE A 386 -34.08 -5.87 0.83
N SER A 387 -34.05 -5.19 -0.32
CA SER A 387 -34.10 -3.73 -0.37
C SER A 387 -35.53 -3.19 -0.31
N PRO A 388 -35.75 -1.97 0.23
CA PRO A 388 -37.03 -1.27 0.18
C PRO A 388 -37.57 -1.13 -1.24
N ILE A 389 -38.90 -1.03 -1.39
CA ILE A 389 -39.58 -0.69 -2.64
C ILE A 389 -39.59 0.83 -2.80
N ALA A 390 -39.15 1.35 -3.95
CA ALA A 390 -39.34 2.74 -4.29
C ALA A 390 -40.84 3.02 -4.51
N GLU A 391 -41.45 3.80 -3.62
CA GLU A 391 -42.89 4.07 -3.64
C GLU A 391 -43.31 5.03 -4.78
N ASP A 392 -42.37 5.79 -5.36
CA ASP A 392 -42.65 6.95 -6.24
C ASP A 392 -42.11 6.80 -7.68
N CYS A 393 -42.08 5.57 -8.22
CA CYS A 393 -41.67 5.32 -9.62
C CYS A 393 -42.73 5.80 -10.64
N GLU A 394 -42.83 7.11 -10.87
CA GLU A 394 -43.70 7.67 -11.91
C GLU A 394 -43.08 7.58 -13.32
N PRO A 395 -43.90 7.37 -14.38
CA PRO A 395 -43.43 7.36 -15.76
C PRO A 395 -42.69 8.66 -16.14
N GLY A 396 -41.43 8.54 -16.57
CA GLY A 396 -40.61 9.67 -17.00
C GLY A 396 -39.70 10.26 -15.92
N VAL A 397 -39.75 9.74 -14.69
CA VAL A 397 -38.82 10.07 -13.60
C VAL A 397 -37.84 8.90 -13.42
N PRO A 398 -36.51 9.14 -13.30
CA PRO A 398 -35.57 8.06 -13.00
C PRO A 398 -35.93 7.40 -11.66
N CYS A 399 -36.27 6.12 -11.68
CA CYS A 399 -36.47 5.33 -10.46
C CYS A 399 -35.18 5.27 -9.66
N HIS A 400 -35.24 5.71 -8.40
CA HIS A 400 -34.17 5.46 -7.44
C HIS A 400 -34.20 4.00 -7.01
N GLY A 401 -33.03 3.43 -6.74
CA GLY A 401 -32.94 2.04 -6.33
C GLY A 401 -31.71 1.76 -5.49
N SER A 402 -31.48 0.47 -5.26
CA SER A 402 -30.40 -0.04 -4.43
C SER A 402 -29.34 -0.74 -5.27
N PHE A 403 -28.08 -0.53 -4.91
CA PHE A 403 -26.91 -0.89 -5.70
C PHE A 403 -25.80 -1.51 -4.85
N HIS A 404 -24.84 -2.14 -5.51
CA HIS A 404 -23.56 -2.60 -4.93
C HIS A 404 -23.71 -3.47 -3.67
N PRO A 405 -24.51 -4.57 -3.70
CA PRO A 405 -24.67 -5.41 -2.53
C PRO A 405 -23.40 -6.20 -2.22
N LYS A 406 -23.14 -6.40 -0.92
CA LYS A 406 -22.12 -7.31 -0.38
C LYS A 406 -22.67 -8.04 0.83
N ILE A 407 -22.38 -9.33 0.93
CA ILE A 407 -22.77 -10.19 2.06
C ILE A 407 -21.54 -10.51 2.91
N SER A 408 -21.70 -10.59 4.24
CA SER A 408 -20.65 -11.04 5.14
C SER A 408 -20.23 -12.49 4.85
N GLY A 409 -19.01 -12.86 5.20
CA GLY A 409 -18.53 -14.24 5.12
C GLY A 409 -19.42 -15.22 5.89
N LYS A 410 -19.96 -14.81 7.05
CA LYS A 410 -20.97 -15.55 7.80
C LYS A 410 -22.33 -15.71 7.09
N GLY A 411 -22.60 -14.95 6.05
CA GLY A 411 -23.85 -15.01 5.31
C GLY A 411 -25.05 -14.39 6.03
N ASP A 412 -24.85 -13.69 7.15
CA ASP A 412 -25.91 -13.19 8.02
C ASP A 412 -26.25 -11.71 7.78
N LYS A 413 -25.30 -10.91 7.28
CA LYS A 413 -25.44 -9.47 7.06
C LYS A 413 -25.24 -9.10 5.59
N VAL A 414 -26.04 -8.16 5.11
CA VAL A 414 -25.93 -7.59 3.76
C VAL A 414 -25.83 -6.08 3.85
N VAL A 415 -24.79 -5.53 3.25
CA VAL A 415 -24.61 -4.08 3.09
C VAL A 415 -24.84 -3.70 1.63
N PHE A 416 -25.50 -2.56 1.41
CA PHE A 416 -25.76 -2.03 0.08
C PHE A 416 -25.90 -0.51 0.09
N VAL A 417 -25.83 0.09 -1.08
CA VAL A 417 -26.07 1.52 -1.29
C VAL A 417 -27.52 1.73 -1.70
N SER A 418 -28.19 2.72 -1.12
CA SER A 418 -29.54 3.14 -1.57
C SER A 418 -29.59 4.65 -1.75
N ARG A 419 -30.37 5.11 -2.75
CA ARG A 419 -30.57 6.54 -3.05
C ARG A 419 -31.91 7.02 -2.52
N GLU A 420 -31.92 8.15 -1.81
CA GLU A 420 -33.15 8.81 -1.37
C GLU A 420 -33.56 9.95 -2.33
N HIS A 421 -34.87 10.05 -2.59
CA HIS A 421 -35.52 10.82 -3.66
C HIS A 421 -35.14 12.32 -3.74
N ALA A 422 -34.82 12.98 -2.62
CA ALA A 422 -34.72 14.45 -2.60
C ALA A 422 -33.34 15.03 -3.01
N SER A 423 -32.26 14.23 -3.08
CA SER A 423 -30.90 14.82 -3.10
C SER A 423 -29.89 14.17 -4.03
N GLN A 424 -30.23 13.12 -4.79
CA GLN A 424 -29.28 12.27 -5.56
C GLN A 424 -28.19 11.61 -4.71
N ASN A 425 -28.31 11.75 -3.40
CA ASN A 425 -27.38 11.29 -2.40
C ASN A 425 -27.50 9.78 -2.22
N SER A 426 -26.35 9.13 -2.03
CA SER A 426 -26.24 7.69 -1.83
C SER A 426 -25.79 7.42 -0.40
N ASP A 427 -26.54 6.59 0.31
CA ASP A 427 -26.26 6.20 1.69
C ASP A 427 -26.17 4.68 1.84
N LEU A 428 -25.45 4.24 2.87
CA LEU A 428 -25.27 2.83 3.17
C LEU A 428 -26.39 2.30 4.04
N PHE A 429 -26.85 1.10 3.72
CA PHE A 429 -27.84 0.36 4.47
C PHE A 429 -27.28 -1.01 4.83
N LEU A 430 -27.64 -1.49 6.01
CA LEU A 430 -27.36 -2.82 6.52
C LEU A 430 -28.69 -3.52 6.77
N VAL A 431 -28.80 -4.77 6.32
CA VAL A 431 -29.97 -5.62 6.54
C VAL A 431 -29.49 -7.02 6.88
N ASP A 432 -30.28 -7.76 7.65
CA ASP A 432 -30.02 -9.19 7.82
C ASP A 432 -30.31 -9.92 6.50
N SER A 433 -29.59 -11.00 6.24
CA SER A 433 -29.75 -11.79 5.01
C SER A 433 -31.14 -12.43 4.86
N ASP A 434 -31.95 -12.44 5.92
CA ASP A 434 -33.35 -12.84 5.87
C ASP A 434 -34.30 -11.67 5.54
N GLY A 435 -33.78 -10.45 5.36
CA GLY A 435 -34.52 -9.22 5.06
C GLY A 435 -35.04 -8.47 6.30
N SER A 436 -34.74 -8.95 7.51
CA SER A 436 -35.11 -8.25 8.76
C SER A 436 -34.05 -7.21 9.15
N ASN A 437 -34.37 -6.38 10.16
CA ASN A 437 -33.44 -5.44 10.78
C ASN A 437 -32.76 -4.44 9.82
N LEU A 438 -33.49 -4.02 8.78
CA LEU A 438 -33.02 -2.97 7.87
C LEU A 438 -32.68 -1.69 8.65
N LYS A 439 -31.47 -1.19 8.46
CA LYS A 439 -30.94 0.00 9.13
C LYS A 439 -30.10 0.83 8.17
N GLN A 440 -30.34 2.13 8.13
CA GLN A 440 -29.46 3.10 7.47
C GLN A 440 -28.22 3.37 8.35
N LEU A 441 -27.03 3.30 7.76
CA LEU A 441 -25.75 3.50 8.42
C LEU A 441 -25.17 4.91 8.21
N THR A 442 -25.40 5.51 7.04
CA THR A 442 -24.91 6.86 6.72
C THR A 442 -26.06 7.80 6.37
N PHE A 443 -25.86 9.09 6.62
CA PHE A 443 -26.83 10.17 6.33
C PHE A 443 -26.15 11.34 5.61
N SER A 444 -24.98 11.07 5.03
CA SER A 444 -24.11 12.09 4.44
C SER A 444 -24.35 12.26 2.95
N GLY A 445 -24.95 11.25 2.31
CA GLY A 445 -25.31 11.29 0.91
C GLY A 445 -24.17 11.16 -0.10
N ILE A 446 -22.97 10.84 0.38
CA ILE A 446 -21.75 10.80 -0.42
C ILE A 446 -21.09 9.41 -0.41
N SER A 447 -21.85 8.37 -0.09
CA SER A 447 -21.36 6.98 -0.01
C SER A 447 -21.40 6.29 -1.37
N GLY A 448 -20.36 5.51 -1.68
CA GLY A 448 -20.22 4.78 -2.95
C GLY A 448 -20.06 3.26 -2.74
N PRO A 449 -19.36 2.55 -3.66
CA PRO A 449 -19.05 1.14 -3.53
C PRO A 449 -18.59 0.76 -2.13
N VAL A 450 -19.10 -0.39 -1.66
CA VAL A 450 -18.99 -0.85 -0.28
C VAL A 450 -18.52 -2.31 -0.25
N THR A 451 -17.92 -2.71 0.86
CA THR A 451 -17.56 -4.09 1.21
C THR A 451 -17.68 -4.30 2.72
N ILE A 452 -17.84 -5.56 3.15
CA ILE A 452 -18.03 -5.98 4.53
C ILE A 452 -17.15 -7.19 4.81
N ASN A 453 -16.58 -7.26 6.02
CA ASN A 453 -15.71 -8.36 6.41
C ASN A 453 -16.49 -9.64 6.76
N ASP A 454 -15.77 -10.73 7.05
CA ASP A 454 -16.36 -12.05 7.31
C ASP A 454 -17.28 -12.03 8.52
N ALA A 455 -16.85 -11.30 9.56
CA ALA A 455 -17.58 -11.21 10.82
C ALA A 455 -18.88 -10.42 10.71
N GLY A 456 -19.02 -9.57 9.69
CA GLY A 456 -20.15 -8.67 9.49
C GLY A 456 -20.10 -7.41 10.35
N ASP A 457 -18.95 -7.10 10.96
CA ASP A 457 -18.77 -6.02 11.93
C ASP A 457 -17.94 -4.83 11.40
N THR A 458 -17.26 -4.97 10.27
CA THR A 458 -16.44 -3.92 9.68
C THR A 458 -16.86 -3.70 8.23
N ILE A 459 -17.16 -2.44 7.90
CA ILE A 459 -17.63 -2.04 6.57
C ILE A 459 -16.66 -1.00 6.02
N ALA A 460 -16.10 -1.26 4.84
CA ALA A 460 -15.28 -0.30 4.10
C ALA A 460 -16.02 0.23 2.88
N PHE A 461 -15.93 1.52 2.62
CA PHE A 461 -16.67 2.16 1.52
C PHE A 461 -15.97 3.40 0.98
N ARG A 462 -16.27 3.69 -0.29
CA ARG A 462 -15.86 4.94 -0.94
C ARG A 462 -16.70 6.12 -0.44
N VAL A 463 -16.05 7.24 -0.19
CA VAL A 463 -16.68 8.54 0.09
C VAL A 463 -16.28 9.57 -0.96
N THR A 464 -17.25 10.33 -1.47
CA THR A 464 -17.05 11.37 -2.50
C THR A 464 -17.44 12.76 -1.97
N GLN A 465 -16.47 13.57 -1.55
CA GLN A 465 -16.66 14.96 -1.14
C GLN A 465 -16.34 15.92 -2.29
N ILE A 466 -17.29 16.77 -2.66
CA ILE A 466 -17.11 17.84 -3.65
C ILE A 466 -16.35 19.02 -3.00
N PRO A 467 -15.34 19.63 -3.66
CA PRO A 467 -15.01 19.48 -5.08
C PRO A 467 -13.97 18.40 -5.42
N ASP A 468 -13.11 17.96 -4.50
CA ASP A 468 -11.87 17.26 -4.90
C ASP A 468 -11.47 16.05 -4.01
N TYR A 469 -12.32 15.57 -3.11
CA TYR A 469 -11.95 14.49 -2.18
C TYR A 469 -12.68 13.19 -2.47
N CYS A 470 -11.98 12.21 -3.03
CA CYS A 470 -12.40 10.82 -2.98
C CYS A 470 -11.47 10.05 -2.01
N GLY A 471 -12.02 9.19 -1.17
CA GLY A 471 -11.24 8.39 -0.21
C GLY A 471 -12.01 7.17 0.27
N VAL A 472 -11.32 6.27 0.98
CA VAL A 472 -11.95 5.09 1.60
C VAL A 472 -12.09 5.30 3.10
N ARG A 473 -13.25 4.94 3.63
CA ARG A 473 -13.56 4.93 5.06
C ARG A 473 -13.90 3.52 5.51
N ALA A 474 -13.67 3.24 6.79
CA ALA A 474 -14.06 2.01 7.48
C ALA A 474 -14.86 2.38 8.73
N ILE A 475 -15.98 1.69 8.96
CA ILE A 475 -16.89 1.89 10.10
C ILE A 475 -17.26 0.55 10.74
N GLU A 476 -17.61 0.56 12.02
CA GLU A 476 -18.20 -0.59 12.72
C GLU A 476 -19.67 -0.78 12.32
N ALA A 477 -20.06 -2.00 11.94
CA ALA A 477 -21.44 -2.35 11.67
C ALA A 477 -22.27 -2.29 12.95
N GLY A 478 -23.40 -1.59 12.93
CA GLY A 478 -24.31 -1.48 14.06
C GLY A 478 -24.13 -0.22 14.92
N SER A 479 -23.04 0.51 14.74
CA SER A 479 -22.88 1.84 15.33
C SER A 479 -23.90 2.85 14.72
N GLY A 480 -24.29 3.89 15.47
CA GLY A 480 -25.38 4.81 15.10
C GLY A 480 -25.11 5.64 13.84
N PRO A 481 -25.88 6.72 13.56
CA PRO A 481 -25.78 7.55 12.34
C PRO A 481 -24.39 8.16 12.05
N PHE A 482 -23.47 8.07 13.00
CA PHE A 482 -22.06 8.50 12.91
C PHE A 482 -21.15 7.42 13.47
N GLY A 483 -21.31 6.19 13.01
CA GLY A 483 -20.67 5.01 13.57
C GLY A 483 -19.26 5.23 14.09
N HIS A 484 -18.89 4.64 15.25
CA HIS A 484 -17.56 4.82 15.85
C HIS A 484 -16.51 4.69 14.75
N GLN A 485 -15.92 5.83 14.39
CA GLN A 485 -15.01 5.92 13.26
C GLN A 485 -13.76 5.14 13.67
N ILE A 486 -13.56 3.95 13.09
CA ILE A 486 -12.26 3.26 13.15
C ILE A 486 -11.19 4.16 12.52
N LEU A 487 -11.60 4.96 11.53
CA LEU A 487 -10.81 6.01 10.88
C LEU A 487 -11.36 7.41 11.24
N PRO A 488 -10.78 8.16 12.19
CA PRO A 488 -11.24 9.53 12.52
C PRO A 488 -11.13 10.49 11.32
N THR A 489 -10.22 10.21 10.40
CA THR A 489 -10.03 10.91 9.13
C THR A 489 -10.11 9.91 7.97
N PRO A 490 -10.77 10.22 6.84
CA PRO A 490 -10.63 9.42 5.62
C PRO A 490 -9.16 9.19 5.33
N ILE A 491 -8.79 8.00 4.85
CA ILE A 491 -7.46 7.79 4.28
C ILE A 491 -7.42 8.61 2.99
N SER A 492 -6.96 9.85 3.11
CA SER A 492 -6.70 10.73 1.98
C SER A 492 -5.26 10.47 1.56
N ILE A 493 -5.06 10.01 0.34
CA ILE A 493 -3.72 9.98 -0.25
C ILE A 493 -3.38 11.46 -0.54
N ALA A 494 -2.71 12.15 0.38
CA ALA A 494 -2.36 13.57 0.25
C ALA A 494 -1.46 13.88 -0.97
N GLU A 495 -0.94 12.84 -1.63
CA GLU A 495 -0.22 12.92 -2.92
C GLU A 495 -1.14 12.96 -4.15
N ALA A 496 -2.46 12.81 -4.01
CA ALA A 496 -3.41 12.76 -5.14
C ALA A 496 -3.98 14.15 -5.50
N ARG A 497 -3.11 15.15 -5.63
CA ARG A 497 -3.50 16.53 -6.01
C ARG A 497 -4.09 16.64 -7.43
N ASP A 498 -3.92 15.62 -8.26
CA ASP A 498 -4.40 15.60 -9.63
C ASP A 498 -5.52 14.55 -9.79
N ASN A 499 -6.76 14.99 -9.59
CA ASN A 499 -8.01 14.41 -10.10
C ASN A 499 -8.21 12.88 -9.92
N PRO A 500 -8.55 12.37 -8.73
CA PRO A 500 -8.61 10.93 -8.52
C PRO A 500 -10.04 10.41 -8.70
N THR A 501 -10.34 9.83 -9.85
CA THR A 501 -11.48 8.91 -9.98
C THR A 501 -11.14 7.63 -9.23
N PHE A 502 -11.43 7.55 -7.93
CA PHE A 502 -11.32 6.29 -7.19
C PHE A 502 -12.40 5.34 -7.67
N VAL A 503 -12.01 4.13 -8.06
CA VAL A 503 -12.93 3.22 -8.75
C VAL A 503 -13.50 2.15 -7.82
N ASN A 504 -12.70 1.49 -6.96
CA ASN A 504 -13.17 0.43 -6.04
C ASN A 504 -12.27 0.19 -4.82
N CYS A 505 -12.83 -0.46 -3.80
CA CYS A 505 -12.13 -0.99 -2.63
C CYS A 505 -12.57 -2.43 -2.30
N ASP A 506 -11.63 -3.26 -1.84
CA ASP A 506 -11.88 -4.61 -1.32
C ASP A 506 -11.37 -4.72 0.12
N LEU A 507 -12.02 -5.50 0.97
CA LEU A 507 -11.72 -5.62 2.41
C LEU A 507 -11.48 -7.08 2.72
N CYS A 508 -10.33 -7.39 3.31
CA CYS A 508 -10.07 -8.76 3.73
C CYS A 508 -11.07 -9.20 4.82
N GLY A 509 -11.39 -10.48 4.83
CA GLY A 509 -12.32 -11.10 5.76
C GLY A 509 -12.05 -10.84 7.25
N ASN A 510 -10.79 -10.68 7.67
CA ASN A 510 -10.45 -10.30 9.04
C ASN A 510 -10.63 -8.79 9.36
N GLY A 511 -10.97 -7.97 8.36
CA GLY A 511 -11.22 -6.53 8.50
C GLY A 511 -9.98 -5.68 8.74
N THR A 512 -8.76 -6.21 8.61
CA THR A 512 -7.51 -5.50 8.99
C THR A 512 -6.86 -4.72 7.85
N ARG A 513 -7.19 -5.01 6.59
CA ARG A 513 -6.57 -4.43 5.39
C ARG A 513 -7.62 -4.13 4.32
N VAL A 514 -7.41 -3.01 3.63
CA VAL A 514 -8.23 -2.56 2.51
C VAL A 514 -7.34 -2.45 1.27
N LEU A 515 -7.79 -3.06 0.18
CA LEU A 515 -7.23 -2.93 -1.15
C LEU A 515 -7.93 -1.77 -1.87
N MET A 516 -7.18 -0.87 -2.52
CA MET A 516 -7.72 0.34 -3.14
C MET A 516 -7.09 0.62 -4.50
N PHE A 517 -7.92 0.94 -5.51
CA PHE A 517 -7.46 1.40 -6.82
C PHE A 517 -7.48 2.93 -6.94
N LYS A 518 -6.40 3.51 -7.47
CA LYS A 518 -6.25 4.94 -7.82
C LYS A 518 -5.91 5.05 -9.31
N GLY A 519 -6.67 5.81 -10.11
CA GLY A 519 -6.31 6.08 -11.51
C GLY A 519 -7.45 6.66 -12.33
N ALA A 520 -7.10 7.38 -13.41
CA ALA A 520 -8.04 7.81 -14.45
C ALA A 520 -8.18 6.70 -15.50
N PHE A 521 -9.38 6.56 -16.08
CA PHE A 521 -9.63 5.60 -17.14
C PHE A 521 -8.55 5.71 -18.23
N TRP A 522 -7.93 4.57 -18.60
CA TRP A 522 -6.98 4.38 -19.71
C TRP A 522 -5.52 4.81 -19.50
N SER A 523 -5.11 5.30 -18.33
CA SER A 523 -3.68 5.45 -18.01
C SER A 523 -3.39 5.72 -16.53
N GLY A 524 -2.39 5.02 -16.00
CA GLY A 524 -1.74 5.37 -14.73
C GLY A 524 -2.46 4.84 -13.49
N SER A 525 -3.13 3.68 -13.59
CA SER A 525 -3.74 3.05 -12.43
C SER A 525 -2.67 2.52 -11.46
N GLN A 526 -2.96 2.65 -10.17
CA GLN A 526 -2.11 2.28 -9.06
C GLN A 526 -2.95 1.50 -8.05
N LEU A 527 -2.43 0.37 -7.59
CA LEU A 527 -3.06 -0.43 -6.54
C LEU A 527 -2.38 -0.12 -5.21
N TYR A 528 -3.17 0.02 -4.15
CA TYR A 528 -2.69 0.27 -2.81
C TYR A 528 -3.29 -0.74 -1.82
N VAL A 529 -2.50 -1.12 -0.84
CA VAL A 529 -2.98 -1.80 0.37
C VAL A 529 -2.78 -0.87 1.54
N VAL A 530 -3.77 -0.79 2.41
CA VAL A 530 -3.69 0.00 3.64
C VAL A 530 -4.26 -0.81 4.81
N GLY A 531 -3.74 -0.61 6.02
CA GLY A 531 -4.41 -1.12 7.21
C GLY A 531 -5.78 -0.46 7.37
N SER A 532 -6.77 -1.17 7.88
CA SER A 532 -8.13 -0.64 8.09
C SER A 532 -8.19 0.52 9.08
N GLY A 533 -7.18 0.65 9.95
CA GLY A 533 -6.94 1.82 10.81
C GLY A 533 -6.16 2.96 10.14
N GLY A 534 -5.84 2.87 8.85
CA GLY A 534 -5.24 3.94 8.03
C GLY A 534 -3.71 4.01 8.06
N ALA A 535 -3.06 3.13 8.83
CA ALA A 535 -1.61 2.98 8.84
C ALA A 535 -1.11 2.12 7.66
N ALA A 536 0.19 2.21 7.36
CA ALA A 536 0.88 1.35 6.39
C ALA A 536 0.27 1.38 4.97
N LEU A 537 -0.16 2.56 4.50
CA LEU A 537 -0.53 2.76 3.11
C LEU A 537 0.67 2.42 2.22
N ARG A 538 0.56 1.36 1.43
CA ARG A 538 1.61 0.88 0.54
C ARG A 538 1.08 0.79 -0.87
N ARG A 539 1.80 1.41 -1.81
CA ARG A 539 1.55 1.20 -3.23
C ARG A 539 2.08 -0.17 -3.61
N ILE A 540 1.24 -1.01 -4.20
CA ILE A 540 1.56 -2.40 -4.52
C ILE A 540 1.61 -2.77 -6.00
N PHE A 541 1.17 -1.88 -6.87
CA PHE A 541 1.22 -2.11 -8.31
C PHE A 541 1.12 -0.76 -9.03
N ASP A 542 1.92 -0.59 -10.08
CA ASP A 542 1.80 0.48 -11.07
C ASP A 542 1.48 -0.17 -12.42
N GLY A 543 0.28 0.12 -12.95
CA GLY A 543 -0.19 -0.44 -14.21
C GLY A 543 -1.72 -0.42 -14.29
N ASP A 544 -2.28 -0.33 -15.50
CA ASP A 544 -3.73 -0.40 -15.66
C ASP A 544 -4.17 -1.85 -15.47
N GLY A 545 -4.54 -2.18 -14.23
CA GLY A 545 -5.16 -3.44 -13.82
C GLY A 545 -6.68 -3.30 -13.87
N LEU A 546 -7.38 -4.26 -14.48
CA LEU A 546 -8.86 -4.25 -14.58
C LEU A 546 -9.57 -4.82 -13.36
N SER A 547 -8.90 -5.68 -12.58
CA SER A 547 -9.50 -6.31 -11.39
C SER A 547 -8.41 -6.72 -10.40
N ALA A 548 -8.72 -6.62 -9.11
CA ALA A 548 -7.94 -7.23 -8.05
C ALA A 548 -8.84 -7.73 -6.92
N SER A 549 -8.35 -8.73 -6.19
CA SER A 549 -9.06 -9.42 -5.12
C SER A 549 -8.08 -9.79 -4.01
N LEU A 550 -8.54 -9.69 -2.76
CA LEU A 550 -7.76 -9.95 -1.55
C LEU A 550 -8.33 -11.17 -0.80
N ASP A 551 -7.47 -12.02 -0.25
CA ASP A 551 -7.88 -13.15 0.61
C ASP A 551 -8.37 -12.69 1.99
N ASN A 552 -9.01 -13.59 2.76
CA ASN A 552 -9.55 -13.24 4.07
C ASN A 552 -8.45 -12.89 5.09
N GLY A 553 -7.24 -13.43 4.88
CA GLY A 553 -6.05 -13.12 5.66
C GLY A 553 -5.45 -11.74 5.38
N GLY A 554 -5.73 -11.13 4.22
CA GLY A 554 -5.16 -9.86 3.81
C GLY A 554 -3.69 -9.94 3.35
N THR A 555 -3.20 -11.14 3.03
CA THR A 555 -1.79 -11.41 2.70
C THR A 555 -1.59 -11.80 1.24
N ARG A 556 -2.64 -12.22 0.54
CA ARG A 556 -2.58 -12.70 -0.84
C ARG A 556 -3.49 -11.86 -1.72
N ILE A 557 -2.93 -11.36 -2.79
CA ILE A 557 -3.62 -10.51 -3.76
C ILE A 557 -3.52 -11.14 -5.12
N VAL A 558 -4.62 -11.11 -5.85
CA VAL A 558 -4.63 -11.43 -7.27
C VAL A 558 -4.93 -10.17 -8.05
N ILE A 559 -4.22 -9.98 -9.15
CA ILE A 559 -4.45 -8.89 -10.12
C ILE A 559 -4.66 -9.53 -11.50
N ALA A 560 -5.64 -9.05 -12.25
CA ALA A 560 -5.86 -9.49 -13.63
C ALA A 560 -6.14 -8.35 -14.60
N GLY A 561 -5.72 -8.57 -15.85
CA GLY A 561 -5.86 -7.63 -16.97
C GLY A 561 -4.87 -6.48 -16.85
N VAL A 562 -3.61 -6.72 -17.22
CA VAL A 562 -2.50 -5.75 -17.13
C VAL A 562 -2.33 -5.06 -18.46
N TYR A 563 -2.37 -3.73 -18.51
CA TYR A 563 -2.13 -2.98 -19.75
C TYR A 563 -0.64 -2.74 -19.99
N ASP A 564 -0.14 -3.11 -21.16
CA ASP A 564 1.17 -2.68 -21.64
C ASP A 564 1.04 -1.33 -22.34
N THR A 565 1.48 -0.27 -21.65
CA THR A 565 1.46 1.10 -22.17
C THR A 565 2.47 1.33 -23.29
N SER A 566 3.53 0.52 -23.39
CA SER A 566 4.56 0.64 -24.43
C SER A 566 4.09 0.06 -25.76
N GLN A 567 3.23 -0.96 -25.71
CA GLN A 567 2.65 -1.61 -26.89
C GLN A 567 1.20 -1.23 -27.14
N ASN A 568 0.56 -0.54 -26.19
CA ASN A 568 -0.85 -0.16 -26.24
C ASN A 568 -1.77 -1.40 -26.37
N VAL A 569 -1.46 -2.46 -25.60
CA VAL A 569 -2.17 -3.76 -25.63
C VAL A 569 -2.50 -4.23 -24.22
N TRP A 570 -3.70 -4.80 -24.04
CA TRP A 570 -4.05 -5.55 -22.84
C TRP A 570 -3.34 -6.90 -22.81
N LEU A 571 -2.48 -7.09 -21.81
CA LEU A 571 -1.94 -8.39 -21.44
C LEU A 571 -2.98 -9.07 -20.53
N ASN A 572 -3.72 -10.03 -21.09
CA ASN A 572 -4.63 -10.90 -20.35
C ASN A 572 -3.84 -11.83 -19.44
N GLN A 573 -3.28 -11.29 -18.36
CA GLN A 573 -2.44 -11.99 -17.40
C GLN A 573 -3.09 -11.96 -16.03
N VAL A 574 -2.91 -13.07 -15.30
CA VAL A 574 -3.29 -13.22 -13.89
C VAL A 574 -2.02 -13.32 -13.07
N TRP A 575 -1.87 -12.41 -12.11
CA TRP A 575 -0.73 -12.30 -11.22
C TRP A 575 -1.16 -12.58 -9.79
N ALA A 576 -0.35 -13.38 -9.08
CA ALA A 576 -0.50 -13.69 -7.66
C ALA A 576 0.62 -12.98 -6.88
N LEU A 577 0.26 -12.18 -5.88
CA LEU A 577 1.17 -11.33 -5.12
C LEU A 577 1.00 -11.61 -3.62
N THR A 578 2.11 -11.63 -2.89
CA THR A 578 2.08 -11.75 -1.42
C THR A 578 2.46 -10.42 -0.80
N VAL A 579 1.59 -9.90 0.07
CA VAL A 579 1.84 -8.66 0.81
C VAL A 579 2.21 -9.00 2.25
N PRO A 580 3.43 -8.68 2.70
CA PRO A 580 3.88 -8.94 4.06
C PRO A 580 3.05 -8.20 5.11
#